data_AF-A0A7K3EJB6-F1
#
_entry.id   AF-A0A7K3EJB6-F1
#
_cell.length_a   1.000
_cell.length_b   1.000
_cell.length_c   1.000
_cell.angle_alpha   90.00
_cell.angle_beta   90.00
_cell.angle_gamma   90.00
#
_symmetry.space_group_name_H-M   'P 1'
#
loop_
_entity.id
_entity.type
_entity.pdbx_description
1 polymer ?
#
loop_
_entity_poly.entity_id
_entity_poly.type
_entity_poly.pdbx_seq_one_letter_code
_entity_poly.pdbx_strand_id
1 'polypeptide(L)'
;PQAGDGTGSRTAPDRPPADRSASPARAAATLGVEAVDHEKPGALVVGVHVPGPGYAAGLVRGDVLLAFGDDRVDSAADLARAVARARPGTEVTVTVRHRSGGYQQLTAVPGVVT
;
A
#
# COMPACT_ATOMS: atom_id res chain seq x y z
N PRO A 1 -61.18 10.17 18.84
CA PRO A 1 -59.84 10.64 19.24
C PRO A 1 -58.82 9.55 18.91
N GLN A 2 -57.85 9.91 18.09
CA GLN A 2 -56.76 9.09 17.56
C GLN A 2 -55.49 9.29 18.40
N ALA A 3 -54.76 8.21 18.68
CA ALA A 3 -53.29 8.09 18.80
C ALA A 3 -53.03 6.75 19.53
N GLY A 4 -52.38 5.73 18.97
CA GLY A 4 -51.26 5.74 18.05
C GLY A 4 -50.00 5.37 18.84
N ASP A 5 -49.56 4.11 18.70
CA ASP A 5 -48.37 3.52 19.32
C ASP A 5 -47.08 4.32 19.13
N GLY A 6 -46.34 4.51 20.23
CA GLY A 6 -45.00 5.09 20.24
C GLY A 6 -43.92 4.02 20.28
N THR A 7 -43.51 3.52 19.11
CA THR A 7 -42.24 2.81 18.93
C THR A 7 -41.10 3.84 18.97
N GLY A 8 -40.07 3.59 19.78
CA GLY A 8 -38.89 4.44 19.89
C GLY A 8 -37.60 3.63 19.95
N SER A 9 -37.29 2.94 18.86
CA SER A 9 -35.99 2.31 18.59
C SER A 9 -34.87 3.35 18.66
N ARG A 10 -33.99 3.26 19.66
CA ARG A 10 -32.72 3.98 19.66
C ARG A 10 -31.71 3.22 18.81
N THR A 11 -31.84 3.38 17.50
CA THR A 11 -30.79 3.03 16.54
C THR A 11 -29.70 4.09 16.62
N ALA A 12 -28.54 3.71 17.13
CA ALA A 12 -27.33 4.54 17.08
C ALA A 12 -26.80 4.58 15.63
N PRO A 13 -26.22 5.72 15.20
CA PRO A 13 -25.97 6.02 13.81
C PRO A 13 -24.79 5.23 13.25
N ASP A 14 -25.02 4.70 12.04
CA ASP A 14 -24.19 4.94 10.86
C ASP A 14 -22.70 5.16 11.13
N ARG A 15 -21.96 4.05 11.26
CA ARG A 15 -20.60 4.03 10.71
C ARG A 15 -20.72 3.40 9.33
N PRO A 16 -20.21 4.07 8.28
CA PRO A 16 -20.33 3.56 6.93
C PRO A 16 -19.69 2.18 6.85
N PRO A 17 -20.38 1.16 6.30
CA PRO A 17 -19.69 0.03 5.72
C PRO A 17 -18.95 0.61 4.52
N ALA A 18 -17.64 0.82 4.62
CA ALA A 18 -16.82 0.91 3.44
C ALA A 18 -16.78 -0.47 2.81
N ASP A 19 -17.84 -0.77 2.08
CA ASP A 19 -17.86 -1.71 0.99
C ASP A 19 -16.61 -1.45 0.14
N ARG A 20 -15.65 -2.37 0.23
CA ARG A 20 -14.69 -2.60 -0.85
C ARG A 20 -14.91 -3.99 -1.41
N SER A 21 -16.17 -4.26 -1.77
CA SER A 21 -16.48 -5.20 -2.83
C SER A 21 -16.21 -4.48 -4.16
N ALA A 22 -14.93 -4.22 -4.44
CA ALA A 22 -14.50 -3.78 -5.75
C ALA A 22 -13.75 -4.96 -6.39
N SER A 23 -14.53 -5.79 -7.11
CA SER A 23 -14.19 -6.54 -8.32
C SER A 23 -12.82 -7.26 -8.41
N PRO A 24 -12.74 -8.43 -9.06
CA PRO A 24 -11.45 -8.96 -9.52
C PRO A 24 -10.93 -8.06 -10.67
N ALA A 25 -10.46 -6.87 -10.35
CA ALA A 25 -9.84 -5.95 -11.27
C ALA A 25 -8.41 -6.45 -11.55
N ARG A 26 -8.34 -7.45 -12.42
CA ARG A 26 -7.19 -7.81 -13.28
C ARG A 26 -5.82 -7.51 -12.67
N ALA A 27 -5.28 -8.49 -11.93
CA ALA A 27 -3.86 -8.60 -11.62
C ALA A 27 -3.16 -7.25 -11.37
N ALA A 28 -3.56 -6.53 -10.31
CA ALA A 28 -2.79 -5.39 -9.85
C ALA A 28 -1.38 -5.88 -9.54
N ALA A 29 -0.37 -5.22 -10.10
CA ALA A 29 1.01 -5.48 -9.73
C ALA A 29 1.14 -5.27 -8.22
N THR A 30 1.69 -6.27 -7.53
CA THR A 30 1.96 -6.20 -6.10
C THR A 30 3.45 -6.21 -5.89
N LEU A 31 3.94 -5.43 -4.93
CA LEU A 31 5.32 -5.53 -4.49
C LEU A 31 5.47 -6.53 -3.33
N GLY A 32 4.38 -7.04 -2.77
CA GLY A 32 4.46 -7.92 -1.59
C GLY A 32 5.17 -7.24 -0.42
N VAL A 33 5.00 -5.92 -0.27
CA VAL A 33 5.53 -5.16 0.87
C VAL A 33 4.39 -4.47 1.58
N GLU A 34 4.50 -4.41 2.90
CA GLU A 34 3.66 -3.58 3.73
C GLU A 34 4.43 -2.29 4.02
N ALA A 35 3.87 -1.17 3.59
CA ALA A 35 4.42 0.13 3.87
C ALA A 35 3.40 1.01 4.59
N VAL A 36 3.88 1.88 5.46
CA VAL A 36 3.09 2.88 6.20
C VAL A 36 3.64 4.27 5.93
N ASP A 37 2.81 5.28 6.14
CA ASP A 37 3.22 6.66 6.01
C ASP A 37 4.29 6.98 7.07
N HIS A 38 5.44 7.51 6.65
CA HIS A 38 6.47 7.97 7.57
C HIS A 38 6.23 9.45 7.92
N GLU A 39 6.68 9.89 9.09
CA GLU A 39 6.64 11.32 9.51
C GLU A 39 7.45 12.27 8.59
N LYS A 40 8.20 11.70 7.64
CA LYS A 40 9.03 12.38 6.64
C LYS A 40 8.55 11.90 5.27
N PRO A 41 8.76 12.66 4.18
CA PRO A 41 8.43 12.19 2.84
C PRO A 41 9.01 10.80 2.62
N GLY A 42 8.13 9.84 2.36
CA GLY A 42 8.48 8.45 2.13
C GLY A 42 7.49 7.44 2.71
N ALA A 43 7.52 6.24 2.13
CA ALA A 43 6.78 5.09 2.60
C ALA A 43 7.71 4.19 3.44
N LEU A 44 7.48 4.10 4.74
CA LEU A 44 8.23 3.21 5.62
C LEU A 44 7.80 1.76 5.37
N VAL A 45 8.73 0.93 4.92
CA VAL A 45 8.53 -0.50 4.80
C VAL A 45 8.49 -1.11 6.21
N VAL A 46 7.31 -1.57 6.61
CA VAL A 46 7.10 -2.28 7.88
C VAL A 46 7.05 -3.79 7.66
N GLY A 47 6.82 -4.28 6.46
CA GLY A 47 6.76 -5.72 6.21
C GLY A 47 7.18 -6.04 4.80
N VAL A 48 7.78 -7.21 4.62
CA VAL A 48 8.11 -7.74 3.31
C VAL A 48 7.66 -9.19 3.30
N HIS A 49 6.86 -9.53 2.29
CA HIS A 49 6.33 -10.87 2.10
C HIS A 49 7.39 -11.75 1.43
N VAL A 50 7.60 -12.95 2.00
CA VAL A 50 8.56 -13.94 1.51
C VAL A 50 7.83 -15.27 1.31
N PRO A 51 7.86 -15.87 0.10
CA PRO A 51 8.46 -15.33 -1.12
C PRO A 51 7.61 -14.20 -1.73
N GLY A 52 8.26 -13.16 -2.26
CA GLY A 52 7.55 -12.04 -2.86
C GLY A 52 8.45 -11.12 -3.69
N PRO A 53 7.85 -10.30 -4.57
CA PRO A 53 8.58 -9.41 -5.48
C PRO A 53 9.45 -8.37 -4.75
N GLY A 54 9.00 -7.87 -3.59
CA GLY A 54 9.75 -6.94 -2.76
C GLY A 54 10.91 -7.60 -2.02
N TYR A 55 10.76 -8.87 -1.64
CA TYR A 55 11.88 -9.66 -1.10
C TYR A 55 12.93 -9.94 -2.17
N ALA A 56 12.50 -10.30 -3.38
CA ALA A 56 13.39 -10.50 -4.53
C ALA A 56 14.15 -9.21 -4.89
N ALA A 57 13.54 -8.05 -4.66
CA ALA A 57 14.17 -6.74 -4.81
C ALA A 57 15.23 -6.42 -3.74
N GLY A 58 15.28 -7.20 -2.66
CA GLY A 58 16.13 -6.91 -1.51
C GLY A 58 15.59 -5.81 -0.59
N LEU A 59 14.29 -5.51 -0.63
CA LEU A 59 13.67 -4.60 0.32
C LEU A 59 13.66 -5.23 1.71
N VAL A 60 13.92 -4.41 2.73
CA VAL A 60 13.95 -4.86 4.12
C VAL A 60 13.02 -3.99 4.96
N ARG A 61 12.45 -4.59 6.00
CA ARG A 61 11.70 -3.85 7.02
C ARG A 61 12.61 -2.78 7.65
N GLY A 62 12.11 -1.54 7.70
CA GLY A 62 12.81 -0.38 8.23
C GLY A 62 13.37 0.54 7.15
N ASP A 63 13.24 0.17 5.88
CA ASP A 63 13.62 1.02 4.76
C ASP A 63 12.52 2.03 4.45
N VAL A 64 12.90 3.26 4.18
CA VAL A 64 11.96 4.31 3.76
C VAL A 64 12.06 4.45 2.25
N LEU A 65 11.01 4.05 1.54
CA LEU A 65 10.90 4.24 0.11
C LEU A 65 10.64 5.71 -0.21
N LEU A 66 11.45 6.29 -1.08
CA LEU A 66 11.38 7.71 -1.45
C LEU A 66 10.98 7.91 -2.92
N ALA A 67 11.30 6.93 -3.76
CA ALA A 67 10.90 6.92 -5.16
C ALA A 67 10.72 5.49 -5.65
N PHE A 68 9.80 5.32 -6.60
CA PHE A 68 9.51 4.06 -7.25
C PHE A 68 9.50 4.29 -8.77
N GLY A 69 10.57 3.86 -9.43
CA GLY A 69 10.84 4.16 -10.82
C GLY A 69 11.05 5.66 -11.00
N ASP A 70 10.20 6.25 -11.84
CA ASP A 70 10.15 7.68 -12.13
C ASP A 70 9.16 8.44 -11.23
N ASP A 71 8.33 7.71 -10.45
CA ASP A 71 7.36 8.30 -9.53
C ASP A 71 8.02 8.58 -8.16
N ARG A 72 7.82 9.80 -7.64
CA ARG A 72 8.21 10.14 -6.27
C ARG A 72 7.18 9.62 -5.28
N VAL A 73 7.66 8.96 -4.23
CA VAL A 73 6.83 8.33 -3.22
C VAL A 73 7.01 9.10 -1.92
N ASP A 74 6.03 9.93 -1.60
CA ASP A 74 6.01 10.70 -0.35
C ASP A 74 5.17 10.03 0.74
N SER A 75 4.36 9.01 0.39
CA SER A 75 3.43 8.33 1.30
C SER A 75 3.19 6.88 0.85
N ALA A 76 2.73 6.02 1.75
CA ALA A 76 2.41 4.63 1.43
C ALA A 76 1.28 4.51 0.40
N ALA A 77 0.33 5.45 0.41
CA ALA A 77 -0.71 5.53 -0.62
C ALA A 77 -0.14 5.85 -2.01
N ASP A 78 0.90 6.70 -2.08
CA ASP A 78 1.55 7.02 -3.35
C ASP A 78 2.33 5.82 -3.88
N LEU A 79 3.05 5.12 -2.99
CA LEU A 79 3.70 3.86 -3.32
C LEU A 79 2.71 2.85 -3.93
N ALA A 80 1.58 2.62 -3.27
CA ALA A 80 0.57 1.69 -3.75
C ALA A 80 0.06 2.08 -5.15
N ARG A 81 -0.11 3.38 -5.42
CA ARG A 81 -0.49 3.90 -6.74
C ARG A 81 0.63 3.71 -7.78
N ALA A 82 1.88 4.03 -7.44
CA ALA A 82 3.02 3.86 -8.33
C ALA A 82 3.23 2.39 -8.70
N VAL A 83 3.13 1.48 -7.72
CA VAL A 83 3.22 0.03 -7.94
C VAL A 83 2.04 -0.46 -8.80
N ALA A 84 0.82 0.01 -8.55
CA ALA A 84 -0.34 -0.35 -9.38
C ALA A 84 -0.26 0.19 -10.82
N ARG A 85 0.42 1.33 -11.03
CA ARG A 85 0.72 1.87 -12.37
C ARG A 85 1.86 1.11 -13.06
N ALA A 86 2.76 0.54 -12.28
CA ALA A 86 3.88 -0.22 -12.80
C ALA A 86 3.45 -1.58 -13.36
N ARG A 87 4.19 -2.05 -14.36
CA ARG A 87 3.88 -3.31 -15.04
C ARG A 87 4.42 -4.48 -14.19
N PRO A 88 3.57 -5.48 -13.86
CA PRO A 88 4.08 -6.68 -13.22
C PRO A 88 5.02 -7.42 -14.17
N GLY A 89 6.12 -7.95 -13.63
CA GLY A 89 7.21 -8.59 -14.37
C GLY A 89 8.25 -7.63 -14.94
N THR A 90 8.11 -6.32 -14.74
CA THR A 90 9.10 -5.32 -15.20
C THR A 90 10.01 -4.90 -14.05
N GLU A 91 11.31 -4.84 -14.29
CA GLU A 91 12.28 -4.28 -13.36
C GLU A 91 12.04 -2.77 -13.20
N VAL A 92 11.72 -2.35 -11.98
CA VAL A 92 11.54 -0.95 -11.61
C VAL A 92 12.56 -0.55 -10.58
N THR A 93 13.22 0.58 -10.84
CA THR A 93 14.26 1.11 -9.96
C THR A 93 13.65 1.82 -8.77
N VAL A 94 13.86 1.30 -7.57
CA VAL A 94 13.30 1.83 -6.33
C VAL A 94 14.39 2.53 -5.54
N THR A 95 14.14 3.76 -5.10
CA THR A 95 15.06 4.47 -4.20
C THR A 95 14.56 4.35 -2.78
N VAL A 96 15.33 3.67 -1.94
CA VAL A 96 15.08 3.56 -0.51
C VAL A 96 16.11 4.33 0.27
N ARG A 97 15.76 4.65 1.51
CA ARG A 97 16.65 5.22 2.50
C ARG A 97 16.65 4.29 3.69
N HIS A 98 17.83 3.75 3.99
CA HIS A 98 18.01 2.94 5.18
C HIS A 98 17.92 3.80 6.43
N ARG A 99 17.54 3.18 7.55
CA ARG A 99 17.55 3.83 8.87
C ARG A 99 18.91 4.45 9.24
N SER A 100 20.01 3.91 8.68
CA SER A 100 21.38 4.40 8.84
C SER A 100 21.63 5.77 8.17
N GLY A 101 20.69 6.25 7.34
CA GLY A 101 20.75 7.54 6.66
C GLY A 101 21.24 7.48 5.21
N GLY A 102 21.74 6.33 4.75
CA GLY A 102 22.17 6.10 3.37
C GLY A 102 21.00 5.89 2.42
N TYR A 103 21.11 6.45 1.21
CA TYR A 103 20.20 6.16 0.10
C TYR A 103 20.72 4.93 -0.64
N GLN A 104 19.84 3.98 -0.91
CA GLN A 104 20.15 2.79 -1.67
C GLN A 104 19.12 2.66 -2.80
N GLN A 105 19.62 2.38 -3.99
CA GLN A 105 18.79 2.13 -5.15
C GLN A 105 18.71 0.62 -5.35
N LEU A 106 17.50 0.08 -5.37
CA LEU A 106 17.19 -1.33 -5.48
C LEU A 106 16.39 -1.54 -6.77
N THR A 107 16.51 -2.70 -7.39
CA THR A 107 15.66 -3.05 -8.53
C THR A 107 14.57 -4.00 -8.03
N ALA A 108 13.32 -3.56 -8.06
CA ALA A 108 12.17 -4.38 -7.70
C ALA A 108 11.40 -4.79 -8.95
N VAL A 109 11.04 -6.06 -9.04
CA VAL A 109 10.16 -6.55 -10.09
C VAL A 109 8.78 -6.73 -9.49
N PRO A 110 7.81 -5.83 -9.71
CA PRO A 110 6.45 -6.03 -9.22
C PRO A 110 5.90 -7.34 -9.79
N GLY A 111 5.23 -8.14 -8.98
CA GLY A 111 4.74 -9.45 -9.39
C GLY A 111 3.28 -9.63 -8.99
N VAL A 112 2.66 -10.67 -9.52
CA VAL A 112 1.39 -11.16 -8.97
C VAL A 112 1.75 -12.21 -7.93
N VAL A 113 1.48 -11.95 -6.65
CA VAL A 113 1.53 -13.01 -5.63
C VAL A 113 0.30 -13.87 -5.85
N THR A 114 0.48 -15.06 -6.42
CA THR A 114 -0.55 -16.11 -6.54
C THR A 114 -0.37 -17.14 -5.46
#